data_AF-A0A8S1PYZ5-F1
#
_entry.id   AF-A0A8S1PYZ5-F1
#
_cell.length_a   1.000
_cell.length_b   1.000
_cell.length_c   1.000
_cell.angle_alpha   90.00
_cell.angle_beta   90.00
_cell.angle_gamma   90.00
#
_symmetry.space_group_name_H-M   'P 1'
#
loop_
_entity.id
_entity.type
_entity.pdbx_description
1 polymer ?
#
loop_
_entity_poly.entity_id
_entity_poly.type
_entity_poly.pdbx_seq_one_letter_code
_entity_poly.pdbx_strand_id
1 'polypeptide(L)'
;MAIFNLMLLVAFPMIVFSAQSKIEGKILQQLQREFVHDDPILKVTLNYGQYETYTQKNGIFAFYNIPNGRYFLEVHSRYFVYESAFIDVYTSNKGTNVAVSKIHPISRQRPKQQQQQNKQQRIQTRDQMLFEIIQRKDYFEKEEELSLSSIYQNQYFFMTAITVLMLFFVKKMPIEELQSAERAPQQQQQQ
;
A
#
# COMPACT_ATOMS: atom_id res chain seq x y z
N MET A 1 -39.69 63.62 -13.21
CA MET A 1 -39.94 62.69 -12.08
C MET A 1 -40.24 61.31 -12.67
N ALA A 2 -39.21 60.69 -13.25
CA ALA A 2 -38.43 59.65 -12.57
C ALA A 2 -39.25 58.35 -12.46
N ILE A 3 -39.24 57.65 -13.59
CA ILE A 3 -39.53 56.24 -13.82
C ILE A 3 -38.93 55.43 -12.67
N PHE A 4 -39.76 55.00 -11.72
CA PHE A 4 -39.38 54.12 -10.63
C PHE A 4 -40.39 52.98 -10.60
N ASN A 5 -39.87 51.75 -10.50
CA ASN A 5 -40.59 50.49 -10.35
C ASN A 5 -41.07 49.77 -11.61
N LEU A 6 -40.20 49.66 -12.62
CA LEU A 6 -40.16 48.48 -13.49
C LEU A 6 -38.87 47.70 -13.22
N MET A 7 -38.78 47.08 -12.03
CA MET A 7 -37.68 46.17 -11.70
C MET A 7 -38.26 44.84 -11.17
N LEU A 8 -39.11 44.21 -11.99
CA LEU A 8 -39.39 42.78 -11.86
C LEU A 8 -38.44 42.04 -12.81
N LEU A 9 -37.15 42.08 -12.47
CA LEU A 9 -36.14 41.27 -13.12
C LEU A 9 -36.45 39.82 -12.76
N VAL A 10 -37.12 39.14 -13.69
CA VAL A 10 -37.38 37.70 -13.67
C VAL A 10 -36.05 37.00 -13.40
N ALA A 11 -35.86 36.55 -12.17
CA ALA A 11 -34.81 35.63 -11.79
C ALA A 11 -35.11 34.31 -12.51
N PHE A 12 -34.65 34.20 -13.75
CA PHE A 12 -34.56 32.91 -14.43
C PHE A 12 -33.66 32.03 -13.54
N PRO A 13 -34.13 30.90 -13.00
CA PRO A 13 -33.22 29.93 -12.45
C PRO A 13 -32.36 29.45 -13.62
N MET A 14 -31.10 29.86 -13.63
CA MET A 14 -30.11 29.28 -14.52
C MET A 14 -30.00 27.81 -14.09
N ILE A 15 -30.78 26.95 -14.75
CA ILE A 15 -30.67 25.50 -14.59
C ILE A 15 -29.32 25.16 -15.21
N VAL A 16 -28.29 25.15 -14.38
CA VAL A 16 -26.97 24.63 -14.74
C VAL A 16 -27.16 23.14 -14.95
N PHE A 17 -27.33 22.74 -16.21
CA PHE A 17 -27.21 21.34 -16.62
C PHE A 17 -25.76 20.90 -16.35
N SER A 18 -25.47 20.41 -15.15
CA SER A 18 -24.21 19.74 -14.90
C SER A 18 -24.23 18.45 -15.71
N ALA A 19 -23.34 18.33 -16.69
CA ALA A 19 -23.12 17.05 -17.36
C ALA A 19 -22.74 16.01 -16.29
N GLN A 20 -23.64 15.06 -16.04
CA GLN A 20 -23.43 14.00 -15.07
C GLN A 20 -22.31 13.09 -15.56
N SER A 21 -21.10 13.30 -15.04
CA SER A 21 -19.97 12.41 -15.26
C SER A 21 -20.24 11.08 -14.56
N LYS A 22 -19.94 9.99 -15.28
CA LYS A 22 -20.10 8.62 -14.80
C LYS A 22 -18.79 7.89 -15.01
N ILE A 23 -18.24 7.34 -13.93
CA ILE A 23 -17.02 6.54 -13.96
C ILE A 23 -17.46 5.11 -13.65
N GLU A 24 -17.28 4.19 -14.59
CA GLU A 24 -17.64 2.78 -14.40
C GLU A 24 -16.45 1.86 -14.59
N GLY A 25 -16.31 0.91 -13.68
CA GLY A 25 -15.29 -0.12 -13.74
C GLY A 25 -15.82 -1.47 -13.28
N LYS A 26 -15.03 -2.49 -13.53
CA LYS A 26 -15.28 -3.87 -13.13
C LYS A 26 -14.05 -4.41 -12.43
N ILE A 27 -14.27 -5.12 -11.34
CA ILE A 27 -13.23 -5.79 -10.59
C ILE A 27 -13.29 -7.28 -10.90
N LEU A 28 -12.15 -7.87 -11.22
CA LEU A 28 -12.05 -9.30 -11.45
C LEU A 28 -12.08 -10.04 -10.12
N GLN A 29 -13.24 -10.61 -9.78
CA GLN A 29 -13.47 -11.33 -8.52
C GLN A 29 -13.26 -12.85 -8.62
N GLN A 30 -12.68 -13.36 -9.71
CA GLN A 30 -12.59 -14.81 -9.95
C GLN A 30 -11.78 -15.52 -8.85
N LEU A 31 -10.56 -15.06 -8.58
CA LEU A 31 -9.72 -15.59 -7.49
C LEU A 31 -10.37 -15.34 -6.12
N GLN A 32 -11.03 -14.19 -5.94
CA GLN A 32 -11.69 -13.87 -4.67
C GLN A 32 -12.78 -14.89 -4.31
N ARG A 33 -13.61 -15.32 -5.27
CA ARG A 33 -14.67 -16.29 -5.03
C ARG A 33 -14.16 -17.69 -4.70
N GLU A 34 -12.96 -18.03 -5.14
CA GLU A 34 -12.33 -19.31 -4.83
C GLU A 34 -11.83 -19.35 -3.37
N PHE A 35 -11.25 -18.24 -2.89
CA PHE A 35 -10.60 -18.20 -1.58
C PHE A 35 -11.43 -17.54 -0.47
N VAL A 36 -12.46 -16.78 -0.80
CA VAL A 36 -13.25 -15.97 0.15
C VAL A 36 -14.74 -16.08 -0.18
N HIS A 37 -15.50 -16.73 0.70
CA HIS A 37 -16.94 -16.91 0.52
C HIS A 37 -17.78 -15.73 1.05
N ASP A 38 -17.24 -14.93 1.97
CA ASP A 38 -18.04 -14.00 2.78
C ASP A 38 -18.01 -12.54 2.34
N ASP A 39 -17.15 -12.16 1.39
CA ASP A 39 -16.95 -10.74 1.04
C ASP A 39 -17.07 -10.47 -0.48
N PRO A 40 -18.28 -10.49 -1.07
CA PRO A 40 -18.47 -10.22 -2.50
C PRO A 40 -18.52 -8.71 -2.84
N ILE A 41 -18.65 -7.84 -1.82
CA ILE A 41 -18.85 -6.39 -1.99
C ILE A 41 -17.62 -5.66 -1.50
N LEU A 42 -16.84 -5.11 -2.43
CA LEU A 42 -15.64 -4.34 -2.13
C LEU A 42 -15.95 -2.85 -2.09
N LYS A 43 -15.27 -2.14 -1.19
CA LYS A 43 -15.29 -0.68 -1.16
C LYS A 43 -14.30 -0.14 -2.18
N VAL A 44 -14.74 0.82 -3.00
CA VAL A 44 -13.90 1.50 -3.99
C VAL A 44 -13.89 2.98 -3.67
N THR A 45 -12.72 3.59 -3.65
CA THR A 45 -12.54 5.00 -3.28
C THR A 45 -11.80 5.77 -4.35
N LEU A 46 -12.16 7.04 -4.52
CA LEU A 46 -11.40 8.03 -5.27
C LEU A 46 -10.77 9.04 -4.32
N ASN A 47 -9.53 9.44 -4.59
CA ASN A 47 -8.76 10.43 -3.82
C ASN A 47 -8.83 10.17 -2.31
N TYR A 48 -8.35 9.00 -1.89
CA TYR A 48 -8.23 8.67 -0.46
C TYR A 48 -9.55 8.76 0.31
N GLY A 49 -10.68 8.45 -0.35
CA GLY A 49 -12.00 8.44 0.26
C GLY A 49 -12.83 9.72 0.06
N GLN A 50 -12.34 10.68 -0.72
CA GLN A 50 -13.15 11.86 -1.08
C GLN A 50 -14.46 11.47 -1.77
N TYR A 51 -14.42 10.42 -2.61
CA TYR A 51 -15.61 9.78 -3.13
C TYR A 51 -15.54 8.28 -2.86
N GLU A 52 -16.67 7.69 -2.51
CA GLU A 52 -16.74 6.28 -2.16
C GLU A 52 -17.91 5.62 -2.87
N THR A 53 -17.72 4.38 -3.27
CA THR A 53 -18.77 3.53 -3.82
C THR A 53 -18.48 2.09 -3.43
N TYR A 54 -19.43 1.20 -3.72
CA TYR A 54 -19.31 -0.22 -3.44
C TYR A 54 -19.56 -1.01 -4.71
N THR A 55 -18.89 -2.15 -4.84
CA THR A 55 -19.11 -3.03 -5.99
C THR A 55 -20.40 -3.82 -5.83
N GLN A 56 -21.08 -4.03 -6.94
CA GLN A 56 -22.15 -5.01 -7.06
C GLN A 56 -21.60 -6.45 -6.95
N LYS A 57 -22.49 -7.43 -6.81
CA LYS A 57 -22.13 -8.87 -6.75
C LYS A 57 -21.39 -9.40 -7.99
N ASN A 58 -21.47 -8.67 -9.10
CA ASN A 58 -20.77 -8.99 -10.36
C ASN A 58 -19.40 -8.29 -10.49
N GLY A 59 -18.96 -7.58 -9.44
CA GLY A 59 -17.72 -6.81 -9.41
C GLY A 59 -17.80 -5.44 -10.07
N ILE A 60 -18.95 -5.01 -10.57
CA ILE A 60 -19.12 -3.70 -11.22
C ILE A 60 -19.29 -2.61 -10.17
N PHE A 61 -18.65 -1.46 -10.38
CA PHE A 61 -18.83 -0.26 -9.56
C PHE A 61 -19.03 0.97 -10.44
N ALA A 62 -19.70 1.98 -9.88
CA ALA A 62 -19.92 3.24 -10.55
C ALA A 62 -19.82 4.42 -9.59
N PHE A 63 -19.21 5.51 -10.07
CA PHE A 63 -19.29 6.83 -9.46
C PHE A 63 -20.10 7.76 -10.35
N TYR A 64 -20.83 8.67 -9.74
CA TYR A 64 -21.68 9.64 -10.43
C TYR A 64 -21.33 11.05 -9.97
N ASN A 65 -21.50 12.03 -10.85
CA ASN A 65 -21.33 13.45 -10.55
C ASN A 65 -19.92 13.81 -10.04
N ILE A 66 -18.89 13.15 -10.60
CA ILE A 66 -17.49 13.43 -10.29
C ILE A 66 -16.99 14.63 -11.14
N PRO A 67 -16.55 15.74 -10.52
CA PRO A 67 -16.03 16.88 -11.28
C PRO A 67 -14.87 16.52 -12.21
N ASN A 68 -14.59 17.39 -13.19
CA ASN A 68 -13.40 17.21 -14.01
C ASN A 68 -12.15 17.32 -13.12
N GLY A 69 -11.22 16.38 -13.29
CA GLY A 69 -10.04 16.30 -12.45
C GLY A 69 -9.31 14.97 -12.61
N ARG A 70 -8.15 14.88 -11.96
CA ARG A 70 -7.39 13.65 -11.82
C ARG A 70 -7.65 13.07 -10.45
N TYR A 71 -8.04 11.81 -10.41
CA TYR A 71 -8.39 11.09 -9.19
C TYR A 71 -7.53 9.84 -9.03
N PHE A 72 -7.17 9.51 -7.81
CA PHE A 72 -6.51 8.24 -7.50
C PHE A 72 -7.56 7.22 -7.04
N LEU A 73 -7.69 6.12 -7.77
CA LEU A 73 -8.65 5.05 -7.50
C LEU A 73 -7.98 3.91 -6.75
N GLU A 74 -8.61 3.49 -5.66
CA GLU A 74 -8.20 2.36 -4.83
C GLU A 74 -9.39 1.43 -4.57
N VAL A 75 -9.10 0.13 -4.53
CA VAL A 75 -10.06 -0.90 -4.15
C VAL A 75 -9.61 -1.49 -2.82
N HIS A 76 -10.51 -1.46 -1.84
CA HIS A 76 -10.26 -1.93 -0.49
C HIS A 76 -10.83 -3.33 -0.32
N SER A 77 -9.93 -4.26 0.00
CA SER A 77 -10.27 -5.63 0.38
C SER A 77 -9.49 -6.04 1.60
N ARG A 78 -10.11 -6.88 2.44
CA ARG A 78 -9.42 -7.52 3.56
C ARG A 78 -8.40 -8.53 3.08
N TYR A 79 -8.66 -9.30 2.03
CA TYR A 79 -7.83 -10.47 1.69
C TYR A 79 -6.89 -10.27 0.52
N PHE A 80 -7.13 -9.27 -0.32
CA PHE A 80 -6.38 -9.06 -1.55
C PHE A 80 -5.93 -7.62 -1.73
N VAL A 81 -4.83 -7.46 -2.46
CA VAL A 81 -4.33 -6.20 -2.99
C VAL A 81 -4.75 -6.14 -4.46
N TYR A 82 -5.46 -5.09 -4.84
CA TYR A 82 -5.92 -4.84 -6.21
C TYR A 82 -5.08 -3.77 -6.88
N GLU A 83 -5.09 -3.76 -8.21
CA GLU A 83 -4.52 -2.66 -9.00
C GLU A 83 -5.13 -1.31 -8.60
N SER A 84 -4.27 -0.30 -8.44
CA SER A 84 -4.69 1.09 -8.25
C SER A 84 -4.49 1.85 -9.56
N ALA A 85 -5.23 2.93 -9.79
CA ALA A 85 -5.12 3.68 -11.03
C ALA A 85 -5.36 5.19 -10.85
N PHE A 86 -4.73 6.00 -11.69
CA PHE A 86 -5.14 7.38 -11.90
C PHE A 86 -6.27 7.43 -12.92
N ILE A 87 -7.33 8.15 -12.58
CA ILE A 87 -8.52 8.37 -13.40
C ILE A 87 -8.57 9.85 -13.75
N ASP A 88 -8.43 10.17 -15.04
CA ASP A 88 -8.58 11.51 -15.57
C ASP A 88 -9.99 11.69 -16.11
N VAL A 89 -10.77 12.54 -15.45
CA VAL A 89 -12.13 12.94 -15.88
C VAL A 89 -12.03 14.30 -16.56
N TYR A 90 -12.44 14.37 -17.82
CA TYR A 90 -12.43 15.62 -18.58
C TYR A 90 -13.63 15.73 -19.51
N THR A 91 -14.15 16.94 -19.66
CA THR A 91 -15.20 17.23 -20.64
C THR A 91 -14.56 17.50 -22.00
N SER A 92 -15.11 16.91 -23.05
CA SER A 92 -14.77 17.19 -24.45
C SER A 92 -16.04 17.65 -25.19
N ASN A 93 -15.91 18.15 -26.42
CA ASN A 93 -17.03 18.52 -27.28
C ASN A 93 -18.05 17.38 -27.51
N LYS A 94 -17.66 16.12 -27.22
CA LYS A 94 -18.48 14.92 -27.33
C LYS A 94 -19.06 14.42 -26.00
N GLY A 95 -18.94 15.20 -24.91
CA GLY A 95 -19.39 14.85 -23.56
C GLY A 95 -18.24 14.55 -22.60
N THR A 96 -18.56 13.96 -21.44
CA THR A 96 -17.57 13.57 -20.42
C THR A 96 -16.80 12.34 -20.88
N ASN A 97 -15.47 12.44 -20.88
CA ASN A 97 -14.55 11.35 -21.17
C ASN A 97 -13.78 10.98 -19.90
N VAL A 98 -13.41 9.70 -19.81
CA VAL A 98 -12.65 9.15 -18.70
C VAL A 98 -11.46 8.42 -19.28
N ALA A 99 -10.27 8.76 -18.82
CA ALA A 99 -9.04 8.06 -19.17
C ALA A 99 -8.40 7.44 -17.93
N VAL A 100 -7.79 6.27 -18.10
CA VAL A 100 -7.28 5.45 -16.99
C VAL A 100 -5.81 5.22 -17.19
N SER A 101 -5.05 5.38 -16.11
CA SER A 101 -3.63 5.06 -16.05
C SER A 101 -3.39 4.15 -14.86
N LYS A 102 -3.29 2.84 -15.11
CA LYS A 102 -3.04 1.84 -14.07
C LYS A 102 -1.64 2.00 -13.48
N ILE A 103 -1.54 1.77 -12.18
CA ILE A 103 -0.28 1.76 -11.43
C ILE A 103 -0.08 0.36 -10.87
N HIS A 104 1.05 -0.24 -11.20
CA HIS A 104 1.49 -1.48 -10.59
C HIS A 104 2.31 -1.14 -9.33
N PRO A 105 1.87 -1.48 -8.11
CA PRO A 105 2.52 -1.06 -6.86
C PRO A 105 3.92 -1.64 -6.67
N ILE A 106 4.28 -2.69 -7.42
CA ILE A 106 5.58 -3.37 -7.36
C ILE A 106 6.64 -2.71 -8.27
N SER A 107 6.26 -1.76 -9.14
CA SER A 107 7.23 -1.00 -9.95
C SER A 107 7.90 0.13 -9.15
N ARG A 108 8.63 -0.24 -8.08
CA ARG A 108 9.68 0.59 -7.47
C ARG A 108 11.03 0.39 -8.17
N GLN A 109 11.05 0.21 -9.49
CA GLN A 109 12.31 0.11 -10.23
C GLN A 109 12.89 1.52 -10.43
N ARG A 110 14.20 1.64 -10.16
CA ARG A 110 14.96 2.91 -10.11
C ARG A 110 14.77 3.79 -11.36
N PRO A 111 14.92 5.13 -11.25
CA PRO A 111 14.47 6.10 -12.26
C PRO A 111 15.35 6.23 -13.53
N LYS A 112 16.10 5.21 -13.97
CA LYS A 112 17.08 5.39 -15.07
C LYS A 112 16.89 4.56 -16.34
N GLN A 113 15.93 3.63 -16.41
CA GLN A 113 15.70 2.84 -17.64
C GLN A 113 14.24 2.73 -18.10
N GLN A 114 13.26 3.25 -17.35
CA GLN A 114 11.84 3.16 -17.72
C GLN A 114 11.31 4.36 -18.52
N GLN A 115 12.17 5.23 -19.06
CA GLN A 115 11.69 6.35 -19.90
C GLN A 115 11.22 5.88 -21.29
N GLN A 116 11.57 4.68 -21.74
CA GLN A 116 11.13 4.18 -23.06
C GLN A 116 9.91 3.26 -23.01
N GLN A 117 9.49 2.77 -21.84
CA GLN A 117 8.29 1.94 -21.68
C GLN A 117 7.12 2.64 -20.96
N ASN A 118 7.30 3.87 -20.47
CA ASN A 118 6.21 4.71 -19.94
C ASN A 118 5.42 5.41 -21.05
N LYS A 119 5.03 4.69 -22.11
CA LYS A 119 3.70 4.94 -22.66
C LYS A 119 2.74 4.33 -21.66
N GLN A 120 2.52 5.04 -20.55
CA GLN A 120 1.38 4.83 -19.67
C GLN A 120 0.20 4.60 -20.58
N GLN A 121 -0.32 3.37 -20.59
CA GLN A 121 -1.40 3.00 -21.48
C GLN A 121 -2.61 3.77 -21.00
N ARG A 122 -2.76 5.01 -21.47
CA ARG A 122 -3.95 5.83 -21.28
C ARG A 122 -5.01 5.14 -22.10
N ILE A 123 -5.66 4.16 -21.49
CA ILE A 123 -6.77 3.49 -22.13
C ILE A 123 -7.90 4.52 -22.06
N GLN A 124 -8.16 5.16 -23.21
CA GLN A 124 -9.35 5.96 -23.44
C GLN A 124 -10.48 4.97 -23.72
N THR A 125 -10.89 4.22 -22.72
CA THR A 125 -11.95 3.24 -22.87
C THR A 125 -13.25 3.81 -22.33
N ARG A 126 -14.26 3.82 -23.19
CA ARG A 126 -15.66 3.86 -22.78
C ARG A 126 -16.09 2.50 -22.20
N ASP A 127 -15.37 1.43 -22.56
CA ASP A 127 -15.64 0.06 -22.13
C ASP A 127 -14.90 -0.28 -20.83
N GLN A 128 -15.70 -0.74 -19.87
CA GLN A 128 -15.42 -1.15 -18.50
C GLN A 128 -13.93 -1.31 -18.15
N MET A 129 -13.46 -0.42 -17.28
CA MET A 129 -12.11 -0.49 -16.70
C MET A 129 -12.00 -1.75 -15.84
N LEU A 130 -11.14 -2.70 -16.24
CA LEU A 130 -10.95 -3.93 -15.47
C LEU A 130 -9.82 -3.78 -14.45
N PHE A 131 -10.08 -4.11 -13.19
CA PHE A 131 -9.10 -4.12 -12.10
C PHE A 131 -8.83 -5.54 -11.63
N GLU A 132 -7.56 -5.92 -11.58
CA GLU A 132 -7.13 -7.27 -11.24
C GLU A 132 -6.55 -7.36 -9.83
N ILE A 133 -6.50 -8.59 -9.32
CA ILE A 133 -5.85 -8.93 -8.05
C ILE A 133 -4.36 -9.06 -8.32
N ILE A 134 -3.55 -8.36 -7.54
CA ILE A 134 -2.09 -8.42 -7.61
C ILE A 134 -1.56 -9.47 -6.64
N GLN A 135 -2.01 -9.44 -5.39
CA GLN A 135 -1.45 -10.28 -4.33
C GLN A 135 -2.48 -10.56 -3.23
N ARG A 136 -2.35 -11.69 -2.56
CA ARG A 136 -3.05 -11.99 -1.30
C ARG A 136 -2.40 -11.22 -0.14
N LYS A 137 -3.22 -10.70 0.78
CA LYS A 137 -2.77 -10.07 2.01
C LYS A 137 -2.55 -11.14 3.08
N ASP A 138 -1.30 -11.34 3.46
CA ASP A 138 -0.91 -12.15 4.60
C ASP A 138 -0.62 -11.23 5.78
N TYR A 139 -1.56 -11.15 6.73
CA TYR A 139 -1.42 -10.30 7.92
C TYR A 139 -0.56 -10.93 9.02
N PHE A 140 -0.35 -12.25 8.91
CA PHE A 140 0.42 -12.98 9.90
C PHE A 140 1.83 -13.17 9.39
N GLU A 141 2.76 -12.46 10.03
CA GLU A 141 4.18 -12.75 9.90
C GLU A 141 4.50 -13.87 10.90
N LYS A 142 5.04 -14.99 10.40
CA LYS A 142 5.49 -16.06 11.28
C LYS A 142 6.75 -15.60 12.00
N GLU A 143 6.79 -15.76 13.31
CA GLU A 143 8.03 -15.61 14.07
C GLU A 143 9.07 -16.61 13.54
N GLU A 144 10.33 -16.19 13.47
CA GLU A 144 11.43 -17.09 13.10
C GLU A 144 11.50 -18.22 14.14
N GLU A 145 11.19 -19.44 13.72
CA GLU A 145 11.43 -20.62 14.54
C GLU A 145 12.93 -20.71 14.85
N LEU A 146 13.27 -21.10 16.08
CA LEU A 146 14.67 -21.24 16.52
C LEU A 146 15.37 -22.34 15.72
N SER A 147 15.87 -21.99 14.54
CA SER A 147 16.65 -22.89 13.71
C SER A 147 18.05 -23.05 14.30
N LEU A 148 18.56 -24.28 14.36
CA LEU A 148 19.95 -24.52 14.80
C LEU A 148 20.96 -23.74 13.94
N SER A 149 20.62 -23.48 12.67
CA SER A 149 21.39 -22.62 11.76
C SER A 149 21.44 -21.16 12.22
N SER A 150 20.31 -20.57 12.65
CA SER A 150 20.27 -19.17 13.12
C SER A 150 20.95 -19.02 14.48
N ILE A 151 20.91 -20.06 15.31
CA ILE A 151 21.66 -20.11 16.57
C ILE A 151 23.17 -20.15 16.30
N TYR A 152 23.65 -20.97 15.35
CA TYR A 152 25.06 -21.02 14.97
C TYR A 152 25.55 -19.71 14.33
N GLN A 153 24.72 -19.04 13.53
CA GLN A 153 25.06 -17.76 12.90
C GLN A 153 25.04 -16.58 13.89
N ASN A 154 24.50 -16.76 15.10
CA ASN A 154 24.42 -15.71 16.10
C ASN A 154 25.78 -15.49 16.77
N GLN A 155 26.39 -14.32 16.57
CA GLN A 155 27.69 -13.94 17.16
C GLN A 155 27.70 -14.04 18.70
N TYR A 156 26.55 -13.83 19.36
CA TYR A 156 26.43 -13.93 20.81
C TYR A 156 26.44 -15.38 21.32
N PHE A 157 26.05 -16.35 20.48
CA PHE A 157 26.09 -17.77 20.86
C PHE A 157 27.52 -18.23 21.15
N PHE A 158 28.49 -17.87 20.31
CA PHE A 158 29.90 -18.21 20.56
C PHE A 158 30.46 -17.54 21.81
N MET A 159 30.14 -16.27 22.04
CA MET A 159 30.60 -15.55 23.23
C MET A 159 30.07 -16.19 24.52
N THR A 160 28.80 -16.59 24.53
CA THR A 160 28.21 -17.27 25.68
C THR A 160 28.80 -18.66 25.88
N ALA A 161 28.98 -19.43 24.79
CA ALA A 161 29.61 -20.75 24.84
C ALA A 161 31.05 -20.71 25.38
N ILE A 162 31.88 -19.78 24.88
CA ILE A 162 33.27 -19.59 25.35
C ILE A 162 33.29 -19.16 26.83
N THR A 163 32.38 -18.27 27.23
CA THR A 163 32.29 -17.81 28.63
C THR A 163 31.96 -18.96 29.57
N VAL A 164 30.98 -19.80 29.23
CA VAL A 164 30.61 -20.99 30.03
C VAL A 164 31.77 -21.98 30.10
N LEU A 165 32.49 -22.19 29.00
CA LEU A 165 33.66 -23.04 28.95
C LEU A 165 34.81 -22.51 29.82
N MET A 166 35.10 -21.21 29.75
CA MET A 166 36.09 -20.55 30.63
C MET A 166 35.74 -20.71 32.11
N LEU A 167 34.48 -20.51 32.50
CA LEU A 167 34.04 -20.71 33.88
C LEU A 167 34.25 -22.15 34.37
N PHE A 168 34.10 -23.14 33.49
CA PHE A 168 34.38 -24.54 33.81
C PHE A 168 35.88 -24.78 34.06
N PHE A 169 36.76 -24.19 33.23
CA PHE A 169 38.21 -24.29 33.42
C PHE A 169 38.70 -23.54 34.67
N VAL A 170 38.16 -22.35 34.96
CA VAL A 170 38.48 -21.59 36.18
C VAL A 170 38.15 -22.38 37.44
N LYS A 171 37.01 -23.08 37.46
CA LYS A 171 36.65 -23.96 38.59
C LYS A 171 37.61 -25.15 38.78
N LYS A 172 38.33 -25.54 37.73
CA LYS A 172 39.24 -26.70 37.74
C LYS A 172 40.71 -26.34 37.90
N MET A 173 41.07 -25.05 37.90
CA MET A 173 42.45 -24.62 38.15
C MET A 173 42.76 -24.58 39.66
N PRO A 174 43.99 -24.94 40.07
CA PRO A 174 44.41 -24.86 41.48
C PRO A 174 44.44 -23.40 41.94
N ILE A 175 43.84 -23.13 43.10
CA ILE A 175 43.69 -21.79 43.71
C ILE A 175 45.05 -21.09 43.92
N GLU A 176 46.13 -21.87 44.01
CA GLU A 176 47.50 -21.40 44.20
C GLU A 176 48.05 -20.60 43.00
N GLU A 177 47.71 -20.99 41.76
CA GLU A 177 48.11 -20.25 40.54
C GLU A 177 47.24 -19.00 40.31
N LEU A 178 45.97 -19.05 40.73
CA LEU A 178 45.07 -17.89 40.69
C LEU A 178 45.52 -16.80 41.68
N GLN A 179 45.95 -17.19 42.88
CA GLN A 179 46.48 -16.25 43.88
C GLN A 179 47.86 -15.70 43.54
N SER A 180 48.70 -16.44 42.81
CA SER A 180 50.01 -15.92 42.36
C SER A 180 49.86 -14.95 41.18
N ALA A 181 48.89 -15.17 40.28
CA ALA A 181 48.50 -14.22 39.24
C ALA A 181 47.93 -12.90 39.80
N GLU A 182 47.27 -12.94 40.97
CA GLU A 182 46.72 -11.76 41.64
C GLU A 182 47.79 -10.93 42.38
N ARG A 183 48.87 -11.56 42.82
CA ARG A 183 50.03 -10.90 43.47
C ARG A 183 50.97 -10.23 42.48
N ALA A 184 51.06 -10.71 41.24
CA ALA A 184 51.93 -10.15 40.20
C ALA A 184 51.65 -8.67 39.83
N PRO A 185 50.39 -8.22 39.62
CA PRO A 185 50.10 -6.82 39.34
C PRO A 185 50.25 -5.89 40.56
N GLN A 186 50.06 -6.39 41.78
CA GLN A 186 50.23 -5.60 43.01
C GLN A 186 51.70 -5.25 43.30
N GLN A 187 52.64 -6.09 42.86
CA GLN A 187 54.07 -5.84 43.05
C GLN A 187 54.64 -4.83 42.04
N GLN A 188 54.03 -4.66 40.86
CA GLN A 188 54.46 -3.66 39.86
C GLN A 188 53.97 -2.24 40.15
N GLN A 189 52.95 -2.05 41.00
CA GLN A 189 52.47 -0.72 41.40
C GLN A 189 53.21 -0.13 42.62
N GLN A 190 54.16 -0.87 43.22
CA GLN A 190 54.95 -0.42 44.37
C GLN A 190 56.43 -0.17 44.05
N GLN A 191 56.81 -0.08 42.76
CA GLN A 191 58.13 0.38 42.32
C GLN A 191 58.06 1.74 41.65
#